data_AF-A0A537B3W6-F1
#
_entry.id   AF-A0A537B3W6-F1
#
_cell.length_a   1.000
_cell.length_b   1.000
_cell.length_c   1.000
_cell.angle_alpha   90.00
_cell.angle_beta   90.00
_cell.angle_gamma   90.00
#
_symmetry.space_group_name_H-M   'P 1'
#
loop_
_entity.id
_entity.type
_entity.pdbx_description
1 polymer ?
#
loop_
_entity_poly.entity_id
_entity_poly.type
_entity_poly.pdbx_seq_one_letter_code
_entity_poly.pdbx_strand_id
1 'polypeptide(L)' 'LLKLSPAFDAEACAALVKQCFESQDYIEGRRAFMEKRKPVFQGK' A
#
# COMPACT_ATOMS: atom_id res chain seq x y z
N LEU A 1 24.76 -11.78 6.57
CA LEU A 1 24.23 -10.40 6.56
C LEU A 1 23.79 -10.08 5.14
N LEU A 2 22.51 -9.83 4.92
CA LEU A 2 21.99 -9.49 3.59
C LEU A 2 22.54 -8.11 3.18
N LYS A 3 23.17 -8.00 2.01
CA LYS A 3 23.63 -6.71 1.45
C LYS A 3 22.55 -6.19 0.50
N LEU A 4 22.30 -4.88 0.55
CA LEU A 4 21.38 -4.22 -0.36
C LEU A 4 21.98 -4.18 -1.78
N SER A 5 21.16 -4.39 -2.80
CA SER A 5 21.61 -4.31 -4.18
C SER A 5 22.07 -2.89 -4.51
N PRO A 6 23.15 -2.70 -5.29
CA PRO A 6 23.53 -1.40 -5.82
C PRO A 6 22.44 -0.74 -6.69
N ALA A 7 21.51 -1.53 -7.21
CA ALA A 7 20.37 -1.07 -7.99
C ALA A 7 19.12 -0.77 -7.13
N PHE A 8 19.22 -0.83 -5.80
CA PHE A 8 18.10 -0.50 -4.94
C PHE A 8 17.85 1.01 -4.90
N ASP A 9 16.64 1.41 -5.23
CA ASP A 9 16.16 2.78 -5.13
C ASP A 9 15.17 2.91 -3.96
N ALA A 10 15.65 3.44 -2.85
CA ALA A 10 14.87 3.61 -1.63
C ALA A 10 13.71 4.61 -1.82
N GLU A 11 13.93 5.65 -2.62
CA GLU A 11 12.97 6.74 -2.81
C GLU A 11 11.83 6.28 -3.70
N ALA A 12 12.14 5.58 -4.80
CA ALA A 12 11.13 4.96 -5.64
C ALA A 12 10.27 3.96 -4.85
N CYS A 13 10.89 3.12 -4.02
CA CYS A 13 10.14 2.21 -3.14
C CYS A 13 9.23 2.97 -2.16
N ALA A 14 9.73 4.03 -1.52
CA ALA A 14 8.94 4.84 -0.60
C ALA A 14 7.76 5.52 -1.30
N ALA A 15 7.96 6.03 -2.52
CA ALA A 15 6.91 6.63 -3.33
C ALA A 15 5.81 5.63 -3.69
N LEU A 16 6.16 4.41 -4.08
CA LEU A 16 5.19 3.35 -4.37
C LEU A 16 4.40 2.94 -3.12
N VAL A 17 5.08 2.80 -1.97
CA VAL A 17 4.41 2.53 -0.69
C VAL A 17 3.41 3.64 -0.38
N LYS A 18 3.84 4.90 -0.49
CA LYS A 18 2.96 6.04 -0.23
C LYS A 18 1.71 6.02 -1.12
N GLN A 19 1.88 5.81 -2.43
CA GLN A 19 0.77 5.72 -3.39
C GLN A 19 -0.23 4.60 -3.01
N CYS A 20 0.26 3.42 -2.64
CA CYS A 20 -0.60 2.31 -2.21
C CYS A 20 -1.45 2.68 -0.98
N PHE A 21 -0.85 3.35 0.01
CA PHE A 21 -1.53 3.71 1.27
C PHE A 21 -2.49 4.90 1.12
N GLU A 22 -2.27 5.75 0.11
CA GLU A 22 -3.17 6.87 -0.23
C GLU A 22 -4.34 6.45 -1.13
N SER A 23 -4.33 5.21 -1.65
CA SER A 23 -5.40 4.70 -2.51
C SER A 23 -6.75 4.62 -1.79
N GLN A 24 -7.83 4.75 -2.58
CA GLN A 24 -9.19 4.60 -2.04
C GLN A 24 -9.44 3.18 -1.52
N ASP A 25 -8.82 2.18 -2.16
CA ASP A 25 -8.93 0.78 -1.76
C ASP A 25 -8.25 0.51 -0.41
N TYR A 26 -7.13 1.18 -0.10
CA TYR A 26 -6.51 1.08 1.23
C TYR A 26 -7.44 1.65 2.32
N ILE A 27 -8.04 2.82 2.05
CA ILE A 27 -8.99 3.47 2.96
C ILE A 27 -10.23 2.58 3.18
N GLU A 28 -10.78 2.04 2.10
CA GLU A 28 -11.96 1.17 2.12
C GLU A 28 -11.67 -0.15 2.83
N GLY A 29 -10.52 -0.78 2.58
CA GLY A 29 -10.12 -2.00 3.27
C GLY A 29 -10.04 -1.80 4.78
N ARG A 30 -9.43 -0.68 5.23
CA ARG A 30 -9.38 -0.32 6.65
C ARG A 30 -10.78 -0.08 7.23
N ARG A 31 -11.63 0.67 6.53
CA ARG A 31 -13.00 0.97 6.96
C ARG A 31 -13.83 -0.32 7.09
N ALA A 32 -13.86 -1.14 6.04
CA ALA A 32 -14.60 -2.38 5.99
C ALA A 32 -14.19 -3.36 7.09
N PHE A 33 -12.88 -3.44 7.39
CA PHE A 33 -12.35 -4.24 8.48
C PHE A 33 -12.90 -3.79 9.84
N MET A 34 -12.84 -2.49 10.14
CA MET A 34 -13.36 -1.93 11.40
C MET A 34 -14.87 -2.12 11.54
N GLU A 35 -15.61 -2.04 10.44
CA GLU A 35 -17.05 -2.24 10.37
C GLU A 35 -17.47 -3.72 10.30
N LYS A 36 -16.51 -4.67 10.25
CA LYS A 36 -16.74 -6.12 10.09
C LYS A 36 -17.59 -6.47 8.87
N ARG A 37 -17.38 -5.77 7.75
CA ARG A 37 -18.05 -6.04 6.47
C ARG A 37 -17.05 -6.39 5.38
N LYS A 38 -17.56 -6.91 4.26
CA LYS A 38 -16.73 -7.12 3.06
C LYS A 38 -16.39 -5.76 2.43
N PRO A 39 -15.11 -5.52 2.06
CA PRO A 39 -14.73 -4.31 1.33
C PRO A 39 -15.19 -4.36 -0.14
N VAL A 40 -15.38 -3.20 -0.75
CA VAL A 40 -15.67 -3.05 -2.18
C VAL A 40 -14.52 -2.32 -2.87
N PHE A 41 -13.56 -3.07 -3.39
CA PHE A 41 -12.40 -2.53 -4.09
C PHE A 41 -12.72 -2.13 -5.53
N GLN A 42 -12.12 -1.04 -6.00
CA GLN A 42 -12.30 -0.51 -7.36
C GLN A 42 -11.04 -0.59 -8.23
N GLY A 43 -9.88 -0.89 -7.64
CA GLY A 43 -8.60 -0.98 -8.34
C GLY A 43 -8.05 0.38 -8.78
N LYS A 44 -8.27 1.43 -7.97
CA LYS A 44 -7.91 2.81 -8.30
C LYS A 44 -7.22 3.52 -7.14
#